data_AF-A0A0G4EWY4-F1
#
_entry.id   AF-A0A0G4EWY4-F1
#
_cell.length_a   1.000
_cell.length_b   1.000
_cell.length_c   1.000
_cell.angle_alpha   90.00
_cell.angle_beta   90.00
_cell.angle_gamma   90.00
#
_symmetry.space_group_name_H-M   'P 1'
#
loop_
_entity.id
_entity.type
_entity.pdbx_description
1 polymer ?
#
loop_
_entity_poly.entity_id
_entity_poly.type
_entity_poly.pdbx_seq_one_letter_code
_entity_poly.pdbx_strand_id
1 'polypeptide(L)'
;MGVHWGCLRVGHLPPLSALERAAVRSHAPPALRCGKSSVGRYVADFLQCPFLDADDYHTKANVDKMAQGIPLADEDRWPWLHRLAGVVDQHLSSGLVLACSALKASYRAALAASPSVGFIYLKASKDLLSERLSMRQDHFMGASMVDSQLSALEEPVEGVEGRRVVMVELRRGEGVEETVWRIVPSLSVG
;
A
#
# COMPACT_ATOMS: atom_id res chain seq x y z
N MET A 1 -11.74 14.45 -0.10
CA MET A 1 -10.56 14.15 -0.94
C MET A 1 -9.51 13.51 -0.05
N GLY A 2 -9.18 12.25 -0.32
CA GLY A 2 -8.27 11.48 0.52
C GLY A 2 -7.02 11.03 -0.23
N VAL A 3 -5.87 10.91 0.45
CA VAL A 3 -4.60 10.46 -0.14
C VAL A 3 -4.33 9.00 0.24
N HIS A 4 -3.59 8.33 -0.63
CA HIS A 4 -3.60 6.88 -0.87
C HIS A 4 -2.35 6.13 -0.44
N TRP A 5 -2.55 4.90 0.03
CA TRP A 5 -1.48 3.96 0.35
C TRP A 5 -1.98 2.55 -0.04
N GLY A 6 -1.57 2.02 -1.21
CA GLY A 6 -1.99 0.70 -1.72
C GLY A 6 -1.11 -0.44 -1.19
N CYS A 7 -1.68 -1.51 -0.64
CA CYS A 7 -0.97 -2.78 -0.45
C CYS A 7 -1.47 -3.78 -1.49
N LEU A 8 -0.57 -4.25 -2.34
CA LEU A 8 -0.84 -5.30 -3.31
C LEU A 8 -0.74 -6.64 -2.59
N ARG A 9 -1.78 -7.46 -2.71
CA ARG A 9 -1.75 -8.84 -2.21
C ARG A 9 -1.58 -9.80 -3.36
N VAL A 10 -0.73 -10.79 -3.15
CA VAL A 10 -0.55 -11.96 -3.99
C VAL A 10 -0.75 -13.22 -3.12
N GLY A 11 -1.41 -14.26 -3.65
CA GLY A 11 -1.45 -15.62 -3.06
C GLY A 11 -2.76 -16.05 -2.37
N HIS A 12 -2.98 -17.37 -2.33
CA HIS A 12 -4.14 -18.04 -1.75
C HIS A 12 -4.23 -17.81 -0.22
N LEU A 13 -5.44 -17.60 0.30
CA LEU A 13 -5.67 -17.45 1.74
C LEU A 13 -5.48 -18.78 2.48
N PRO A 14 -4.76 -18.81 3.61
CA PRO A 14 -5.01 -19.86 4.58
C PRO A 14 -6.43 -19.69 5.19
N PRO A 15 -7.07 -20.78 5.64
CA PRO A 15 -8.43 -20.73 6.18
C PRO A 15 -8.54 -19.80 7.40
N LEU A 16 -9.71 -19.16 7.59
CA LEU A 16 -10.03 -18.22 8.69
C LEU A 16 -9.57 -18.69 10.07
N SER A 17 -9.67 -19.99 10.36
CA SER A 17 -9.26 -20.57 11.64
C SER A 17 -7.74 -20.55 11.87
N ALA A 18 -6.93 -20.59 10.82
CA ALA A 18 -5.48 -20.41 10.91
C ALA A 18 -5.12 -18.93 11.12
N LEU A 19 -5.91 -18.03 10.54
CA LEU A 19 -5.76 -16.58 10.61
C LEU A 19 -6.09 -16.02 12.01
N GLU A 20 -7.15 -16.51 12.65
CA GLU A 20 -7.51 -16.13 14.04
C GLU A 20 -6.42 -16.51 15.06
N ARG A 21 -5.71 -17.63 14.85
CA ARG A 21 -4.63 -18.09 15.74
C ARG A 21 -3.34 -17.29 15.62
N ALA A 22 -3.06 -16.70 14.45
CA ALA A 22 -1.88 -15.88 14.19
C ALA A 22 -2.00 -14.50 14.86
N ALA A 23 -3.21 -13.92 14.84
CA ALA A 23 -3.49 -12.60 15.39
C ALA A 23 -3.30 -12.48 16.92
N VAL A 24 -3.43 -13.59 17.65
CA VAL A 24 -3.22 -13.64 19.11
C VAL A 24 -1.73 -13.51 19.49
N ARG A 25 -0.81 -13.69 18.52
CA ARG A 25 0.65 -13.74 18.79
C ARG A 25 1.41 -12.46 18.49
N SER A 26 0.88 -11.54 17.68
CA SER A 26 1.57 -10.31 17.30
C SER A 26 1.54 -9.29 18.46
N HIS A 27 2.62 -9.22 19.23
CA HIS A 27 2.90 -8.14 20.17
C HIS A 27 3.87 -7.17 19.52
N ALA A 28 3.40 -6.02 19.03
CA ALA A 28 4.24 -4.93 18.58
C ALA A 28 3.84 -3.62 19.28
N PRO A 29 4.80 -2.77 19.69
CA PRO A 29 4.52 -1.60 20.51
C PRO A 29 3.72 -0.53 19.74
N PRO A 30 3.01 0.38 20.45
CA PRO A 30 2.15 1.37 19.83
C PRO A 30 3.01 2.47 19.19
N ALA A 31 3.27 2.37 17.89
CA ALA A 31 3.87 3.44 17.11
C ALA A 31 2.80 4.10 16.23
N LEU A 32 2.60 5.40 16.48
CA LEU A 32 1.65 6.34 15.89
C LEU A 32 1.82 6.59 14.36
N ARG A 33 2.02 5.54 13.54
CA ARG A 33 2.33 5.68 12.10
C ARG A 33 1.66 4.60 11.23
N CYS A 34 0.40 4.80 10.84
CA CYS A 34 -0.20 4.01 9.75
C CYS A 34 0.11 4.62 8.38
N GLY A 35 1.23 4.16 7.80
CA GLY A 35 1.55 4.29 6.37
C GLY A 35 1.49 2.93 5.66
N LYS A 36 1.63 2.90 4.32
CA LYS A 36 1.68 1.67 3.48
C LYS A 36 2.55 0.60 4.12
N SER A 37 3.79 0.94 4.47
CA SER A 37 4.78 -0.03 4.91
C SER A 37 4.42 -0.63 6.26
N SER A 38 3.91 0.17 7.21
CA SER A 38 3.44 -0.33 8.51
C SER A 38 2.25 -1.27 8.34
N VAL A 39 1.20 -0.83 7.65
CA VAL A 39 -0.01 -1.65 7.44
C VAL A 39 0.33 -2.90 6.64
N GLY A 40 1.10 -2.76 5.55
CA GLY A 40 1.52 -3.84 4.69
C GLY A 40 2.34 -4.89 5.43
N ARG A 41 3.23 -4.48 6.33
CA ARG A 41 4.03 -5.43 7.12
C ARG A 41 3.17 -6.24 8.07
N TYR A 42 2.25 -5.61 8.80
CA TYR A 42 1.31 -6.33 9.65
C TYR A 42 0.39 -7.26 8.85
N VAL A 43 -0.08 -6.84 7.67
CA VAL A 43 -0.87 -7.71 6.78
C VAL A 43 -0.02 -8.89 6.29
N ALA A 44 1.24 -8.68 5.94
CA ALA A 44 2.15 -9.74 5.50
C ALA A 44 2.42 -10.74 6.63
N ASP A 45 2.71 -10.25 7.83
CA ASP A 45 2.89 -11.05 9.04
C ASP A 45 1.62 -11.86 9.33
N PHE A 46 0.44 -11.25 9.20
CA PHE A 46 -0.83 -11.94 9.38
C PHE A 46 -1.07 -13.04 8.33
N LEU A 47 -0.72 -12.78 7.07
CA LEU A 47 -0.85 -13.72 5.96
C LEU A 47 0.30 -14.74 5.88
N GLN A 48 1.34 -14.59 6.71
CA GLN A 48 2.55 -15.40 6.70
C GLN A 48 3.24 -15.42 5.32
N CYS A 49 3.30 -14.27 4.65
CA CYS A 49 3.98 -14.11 3.37
C CYS A 49 5.01 -12.97 3.40
N PRO A 50 5.91 -12.87 2.42
CA PRO A 50 6.89 -11.78 2.37
C PRO A 50 6.22 -10.41 2.29
N PHE A 51 6.87 -9.42 2.91
CA PHE A 51 6.58 -8.00 2.72
C PHE A 51 7.70 -7.36 1.90
N LEU A 52 7.32 -6.57 0.88
CA LEU A 52 8.24 -5.74 0.13
C LEU A 52 7.74 -4.29 0.10
N ASP A 53 8.69 -3.34 0.18
CA ASP A 53 8.39 -1.93 -0.08
C ASP A 53 8.76 -1.60 -1.54
N ALA A 54 7.81 -1.06 -2.29
CA ALA A 54 8.04 -0.73 -3.68
C ALA A 54 9.07 0.41 -3.83
N ASP A 55 9.20 1.27 -2.82
CA ASP A 55 10.15 2.39 -2.86
C ASP A 55 11.60 1.89 -2.92
N ASP A 56 11.89 0.69 -2.39
CA ASP A 56 13.22 0.04 -2.46
C ASP A 56 13.65 -0.33 -3.89
N TYR A 57 12.70 -0.37 -4.82
CA TYR A 57 12.93 -0.72 -6.24
C TYR A 57 13.14 0.51 -7.13
N HIS A 58 13.13 1.72 -6.58
CA HIS A 58 13.46 2.91 -7.34
C HIS A 58 14.95 2.95 -7.74
N THR A 59 15.24 3.56 -8.88
CA THR A 59 16.62 3.89 -9.23
C THR A 59 17.14 4.99 -8.31
N LYS A 60 18.46 5.08 -8.13
CA LYS A 60 19.07 6.20 -7.42
C LYS A 60 18.64 7.56 -7.97
N ALA A 61 18.52 7.68 -9.30
CA ALA A 61 18.05 8.92 -9.94
C ALA A 61 16.62 9.32 -9.50
N ASN A 62 15.70 8.36 -9.38
CA ASN A 62 14.35 8.63 -8.92
C ASN A 62 14.32 9.00 -7.43
N VAL A 63 15.12 8.30 -6.61
CA VAL A 63 15.27 8.62 -5.19
C VAL A 63 15.82 10.04 -5.02
N ASP A 64 16.85 10.41 -5.79
CA ASP A 64 17.47 11.73 -5.74
C ASP A 64 16.48 12.83 -6.18
N LYS A 65 15.69 12.61 -7.24
CA LYS A 65 14.60 13.52 -7.64
C LYS A 65 13.59 13.73 -6.52
N MET A 66 13.09 12.62 -5.96
CA MET A 66 12.12 12.68 -4.87
C MET A 66 12.71 13.41 -3.67
N ALA A 67 13.95 13.10 -3.26
CA ALA A 67 14.67 13.75 -2.16
C ALA A 67 14.80 15.27 -2.32
N GLN A 68 14.86 15.76 -3.56
CA GLN A 68 14.88 17.19 -3.89
C GLN A 68 13.47 17.83 -3.94
N GLY A 69 12.42 17.08 -3.64
CA GLY A 69 11.02 17.51 -3.75
C GLY A 69 10.52 17.56 -5.19
N ILE A 70 11.25 16.97 -6.15
CA ILE A 70 10.85 16.92 -7.55
C ILE A 70 9.95 15.70 -7.75
N PRO A 71 8.67 15.89 -8.15
CA PRO A 71 7.78 14.77 -8.39
C PRO A 71 8.26 13.96 -9.60
N LEU A 72 8.17 12.63 -9.50
CA LEU A 72 8.46 11.76 -10.64
C LEU A 72 7.41 11.97 -11.74
N ALA A 73 7.82 11.84 -13.00
CA ALA A 73 6.92 11.77 -14.16
C ALA A 73 6.51 10.32 -14.47
N ASP A 74 5.68 10.10 -15.48
CA ASP A 74 5.24 8.74 -15.84
C ASP A 74 6.41 7.94 -16.42
N GLU A 75 7.29 8.58 -17.19
CA GLU A 75 8.50 8.00 -17.78
C GLU A 75 9.48 7.52 -16.71
N ASP A 76 9.51 8.18 -15.55
CA ASP A 76 10.30 7.76 -14.39
C ASP A 76 9.69 6.52 -13.71
N ARG A 77 8.37 6.36 -13.76
CA ARG A 77 7.62 5.31 -13.04
C ARG A 77 7.46 4.03 -13.85
N TRP A 78 7.32 4.09 -15.17
CA TRP A 78 7.09 2.89 -15.99
C TRP A 78 8.17 1.82 -15.83
N PRO A 79 9.49 2.13 -15.89
CA PRO A 79 10.53 1.14 -15.66
C PRO A 79 10.49 0.53 -14.24
N TRP A 80 10.10 1.33 -13.25
CA TRP A 80 9.91 0.87 -11.88
C TRP A 80 8.71 -0.07 -11.74
N LEU A 81 7.56 0.28 -12.33
CA LEU A 81 6.36 -0.57 -12.36
C LEU A 81 6.60 -1.90 -13.06
N HIS A 82 7.33 -1.92 -14.18
CA HIS A 82 7.68 -3.16 -14.87
C HIS A 82 8.55 -4.10 -14.02
N ARG A 83 9.51 -3.54 -13.26
CA ARG A 83 10.31 -4.34 -12.33
C ARG A 83 9.45 -4.93 -11.22
N LEU A 84 8.54 -4.13 -10.64
CA LEU A 84 7.62 -4.61 -9.62
C LEU A 84 6.65 -5.67 -10.15
N ALA A 85 6.14 -5.53 -11.37
CA ALA A 85 5.30 -6.55 -12.00
C ALA A 85 6.03 -7.90 -12.09
N GLY A 86 7.31 -7.90 -12.50
CA GLY A 86 8.12 -9.12 -12.49
C GLY A 86 8.33 -9.73 -11.09
N VAL A 87 8.45 -8.90 -10.05
CA VAL A 87 8.53 -9.38 -8.66
C VAL A 87 7.21 -9.99 -8.21
N VAL A 88 6.08 -9.36 -8.57
CA VAL A 88 4.73 -9.86 -8.28
C VAL A 88 4.50 -11.21 -8.96
N ASP A 89 4.90 -11.33 -10.22
CA ASP A 89 4.77 -12.56 -11.01
C ASP A 89 5.54 -13.74 -10.38
N GLN A 90 6.72 -13.48 -9.82
CA GLN A 90 7.51 -14.48 -9.10
C GLN A 90 6.84 -15.00 -7.83
N HIS A 91 5.91 -14.24 -7.25
CA HIS A 91 5.24 -14.56 -5.99
C HIS A 91 3.78 -14.97 -6.15
N LEU A 92 3.28 -15.18 -7.38
CA LEU A 92 1.87 -15.54 -7.63
C LEU A 92 1.41 -16.78 -6.85
N SER A 93 2.28 -17.78 -6.70
CA SER A 93 2.00 -19.03 -5.99
C SER A 93 2.29 -18.99 -4.49
N SER A 94 3.36 -18.29 -4.07
CA SER A 94 3.81 -18.22 -2.67
C SER A 94 3.12 -17.12 -1.87
N GLY A 95 2.61 -16.11 -2.56
CA GLY A 95 2.05 -14.90 -1.99
C GLY A 95 3.08 -13.83 -1.63
N LEU A 96 2.59 -12.59 -1.52
CA LEU A 96 3.37 -11.37 -1.28
C LEU A 96 2.44 -10.23 -0.84
N VAL A 97 2.90 -9.39 0.08
CA VAL A 97 2.37 -8.04 0.27
C VAL A 97 3.38 -7.01 -0.22
N LEU A 98 3.00 -6.21 -1.21
CA LEU A 98 3.83 -5.12 -1.74
C LEU A 98 3.19 -3.77 -1.40
N ALA A 99 3.88 -2.95 -0.60
CA ALA A 99 3.51 -1.57 -0.36
C ALA A 99 3.83 -0.72 -1.60
N CYS A 100 2.82 -0.25 -2.33
CA CYS A 100 3.00 0.53 -3.57
C CYS A 100 2.01 1.69 -3.67
N SER A 101 2.47 2.85 -4.16
CA SER A 101 1.59 4.01 -4.35
C SER A 101 0.53 3.79 -5.43
N ALA A 102 0.90 3.13 -6.54
CA ALA A 102 0.00 2.71 -7.64
C ALA A 102 -1.15 3.70 -7.94
N LEU A 103 -0.78 4.98 -8.09
CA LEU A 103 -1.72 6.11 -8.06
C LEU A 103 -2.74 6.11 -9.20
N LYS A 104 -2.35 5.62 -10.38
CA LYS A 104 -3.18 5.58 -11.59
C LYS A 104 -3.75 4.18 -11.84
N ALA A 105 -4.91 4.10 -12.48
CA ALA A 105 -5.51 2.85 -12.92
C ALA A 105 -4.58 2.08 -13.87
N SER A 106 -3.85 2.79 -14.74
CA SER A 106 -2.84 2.20 -15.62
C SER A 106 -1.68 1.54 -14.85
N TYR A 107 -1.29 2.11 -13.69
CA TYR A 107 -0.24 1.53 -12.84
C TYR A 107 -0.74 0.27 -12.13
N ARG A 108 -1.98 0.29 -11.65
CA ARG A 108 -2.64 -0.87 -11.06
C ARG A 108 -2.79 -2.00 -12.08
N ALA A 109 -3.22 -1.67 -13.30
CA ALA A 109 -3.32 -2.65 -14.38
C ALA A 109 -1.97 -3.32 -14.70
N ALA A 110 -0.87 -2.55 -14.73
CA ALA A 110 0.46 -3.10 -14.96
C ALA A 110 0.94 -4.04 -13.83
N LEU A 111 0.57 -3.78 -12.58
CA LEU A 111 0.93 -4.63 -11.43
C LEU A 111 0.01 -5.85 -11.29
N ALA A 112 -1.21 -5.79 -11.82
CA ALA A 112 -2.23 -6.83 -11.68
C ALA A 112 -2.49 -7.59 -12.99
N ALA A 113 -1.43 -8.00 -13.69
CA ALA A 113 -1.54 -8.84 -14.89
C ALA A 113 -2.28 -10.16 -14.60
N SER A 114 -2.11 -10.72 -13.40
CA SER A 114 -2.84 -11.90 -12.92
C SER A 114 -4.14 -11.53 -12.19
N PRO A 115 -5.25 -12.28 -12.37
CA PRO A 115 -6.49 -12.09 -11.62
C PRO A 115 -6.35 -12.40 -10.12
N SER A 116 -5.29 -13.11 -9.71
CA SER A 116 -5.00 -13.40 -8.30
C SER A 116 -4.46 -12.20 -7.53
N VAL A 117 -4.21 -11.08 -8.21
CA VAL A 117 -3.68 -9.86 -7.63
C VAL A 117 -4.84 -8.95 -7.20
N GLY A 118 -4.83 -8.52 -5.94
CA GLY A 118 -5.82 -7.60 -5.39
C GLY A 118 -5.18 -6.40 -4.71
N PHE A 119 -5.97 -5.35 -4.48
CA PHE A 119 -5.51 -4.11 -3.87
C PHE A 119 -6.19 -3.87 -2.54
N ILE A 120 -5.42 -3.43 -1.55
CA ILE A 120 -5.93 -2.78 -0.34
C ILE A 120 -5.72 -1.30 -0.53
N TYR A 121 -6.78 -0.51 -0.62
CA TYR A 121 -6.71 0.93 -0.73
C TYR A 121 -6.98 1.59 0.63
N LEU A 122 -5.92 2.14 1.23
CA LEU A 122 -6.03 2.94 2.45
C LEU A 122 -6.37 4.39 2.10
N LYS A 123 -7.61 4.79 2.35
CA LYS A 123 -8.17 6.12 2.11
C LYS A 123 -8.03 6.97 3.37
N ALA A 124 -7.42 8.15 3.29
CA ALA A 124 -7.31 9.07 4.43
C ALA A 124 -7.54 10.50 3.98
N SER A 125 -8.29 11.33 4.73
CA SER A 125 -8.52 12.72 4.32
C SER A 125 -7.23 13.53 4.20
N LYS A 126 -7.22 14.57 3.34
CA LYS A 126 -6.11 15.52 3.22
C LYS A 126 -5.68 16.05 4.60
N ASP A 127 -6.63 16.37 5.46
CA ASP A 127 -6.34 16.90 6.81
C ASP A 127 -5.62 15.88 7.68
N LEU A 128 -6.09 14.62 7.70
CA LEU A 128 -5.47 13.54 8.46
C LEU A 128 -4.03 13.27 7.99
N LEU A 129 -3.76 13.45 6.71
CA LEU A 129 -2.44 13.20 6.15
C LEU A 129 -1.49 14.38 6.34
N SER A 130 -2.01 15.60 6.23
CA SER A 130 -1.27 16.81 6.57
C SER A 130 -0.87 16.78 8.04
N GLU A 131 -1.77 16.38 8.93
CA GLU A 131 -1.51 16.15 10.35
C GLU A 131 -0.45 15.05 10.58
N ARG A 132 -0.55 13.91 9.89
CA ARG A 132 0.46 12.84 10.01
C ARG A 132 1.83 13.23 9.50
N LEU A 133 1.88 14.10 8.49
CA LEU A 133 3.14 14.59 7.93
C LEU A 133 3.76 15.70 8.77
N SER A 134 2.95 16.58 9.37
CA SER A 134 3.46 17.61 10.29
C SER A 134 4.07 17.00 11.56
N MET A 135 3.64 15.79 11.94
CA MET A 135 4.26 15.01 13.01
C MET A 135 5.58 14.32 12.60
N ARG A 136 5.97 14.35 11.32
CA ARG A 136 7.30 13.90 10.88
C ARG A 136 8.28 15.06 11.05
N GLN A 137 9.32 14.88 11.86
CA GLN A 137 10.30 15.94 12.18
C GLN A 137 11.15 16.41 10.98
N ASP A 138 11.07 15.75 9.81
CA ASP A 138 11.77 16.14 8.59
C ASP A 138 10.92 17.09 7.72
N HIS A 139 11.03 18.38 8.04
CA HIS A 139 10.08 19.44 7.66
C HIS A 139 10.08 19.95 6.21
N PHE A 140 10.84 19.38 5.26
CA PHE A 140 11.00 20.00 3.93
C PHE A 140 10.38 19.24 2.74
N MET A 141 9.80 18.06 2.96
CA MET A 141 9.30 17.20 1.88
C MET A 141 7.78 16.92 1.91
N GLY A 142 7.05 17.40 2.92
CA GLY A 142 5.73 16.88 3.29
C GLY A 142 4.54 17.39 2.48
N ALA A 143 4.36 18.71 2.36
CA ALA A 143 3.09 19.27 1.87
C ALA A 143 2.94 19.24 0.34
N SER A 144 3.95 19.71 -0.40
CA SER A 144 3.94 19.74 -1.87
C SER A 144 3.92 18.33 -2.48
N MET A 145 4.57 17.36 -1.83
CA MET A 145 4.55 15.98 -2.28
C MET A 145 3.16 15.35 -2.12
N VAL A 146 2.45 15.64 -1.04
CA VAL A 146 1.05 15.21 -0.89
C VAL A 146 0.15 15.79 -1.96
N ASP A 147 0.27 17.09 -2.22
CA ASP A 147 -0.53 17.73 -3.25
C ASP A 147 -0.24 17.14 -4.64
N SER A 148 1.03 16.86 -4.95
CA SER A 148 1.39 16.18 -6.20
C SER A 148 0.82 14.76 -6.29
N GLN A 149 0.88 13.98 -5.21
CA GLN A 149 0.33 12.63 -5.16
C GLN A 149 -1.19 12.64 -5.29
N LEU A 150 -1.87 13.61 -4.64
CA LEU A 150 -3.31 13.84 -4.78
C LEU A 150 -3.73 14.20 -6.19
N SER A 151 -2.94 15.03 -6.87
CA SER A 151 -3.26 15.45 -8.24
C SER A 151 -3.10 14.31 -9.25
N ALA A 152 -2.15 13.40 -9.01
CA ALA A 152 -1.84 12.28 -9.91
C ALA A 152 -2.73 11.05 -9.69
N LEU A 153 -3.66 11.14 -8.76
CA LEU A 153 -4.39 10.03 -8.21
C LEU A 153 -5.70 9.77 -8.94
N GLU A 154 -5.89 8.52 -9.32
CA GLU A 154 -7.14 8.00 -9.85
C GLU A 154 -7.70 7.02 -8.81
N GLU A 155 -8.76 7.40 -8.09
CA GLU A 155 -9.34 6.55 -7.04
C GLU A 155 -9.76 5.19 -7.65
N PRO A 156 -9.36 4.06 -7.04
CA PRO A 156 -9.77 2.76 -7.54
C PRO A 156 -11.27 2.60 -7.31
N VAL A 157 -11.96 2.12 -8.34
CA VAL A 157 -13.40 1.86 -8.28
C VAL A 157 -13.61 0.35 -8.32
N GLU A 158 -14.27 -0.17 -7.29
CA GLU A 158 -14.60 -1.58 -7.19
C GLU A 158 -15.42 -2.02 -8.42
N GLY A 159 -15.03 -3.13 -9.05
CA GLY A 159 -15.69 -3.68 -10.23
C GLY A 159 -15.30 -3.03 -11.57
N VAL A 160 -14.67 -1.85 -11.58
CA VAL A 160 -14.25 -1.18 -12.84
C VAL A 160 -12.92 -1.70 -13.35
N GLU A 161 -11.99 -2.01 -12.44
CA GLU A 161 -10.64 -2.45 -12.80
C GLU A 161 -10.51 -3.97 -13.00
N GLY A 162 -11.62 -4.71 -12.92
CA GLY A 162 -11.61 -6.18 -13.04
C GLY A 162 -10.77 -6.88 -11.95
N ARG A 163 -10.50 -6.18 -10.85
CA ARG A 163 -9.69 -6.62 -9.71
C ARG A 163 -10.42 -6.32 -8.41
N ARG A 164 -10.17 -7.14 -7.41
CA ARG A 164 -10.68 -6.91 -6.06
C ARG A 164 -9.96 -5.72 -5.44
N VAL A 165 -10.73 -4.77 -4.91
CA VAL A 165 -10.21 -3.62 -4.17
C VAL A 165 -10.87 -3.58 -2.80
N VAL A 166 -10.09 -3.74 -1.74
CA VAL A 166 -10.55 -3.58 -0.35
C VAL A 166 -10.32 -2.13 0.07
N MET A 167 -11.40 -1.37 0.17
CA MET A 167 -11.38 0.04 0.55
C MET A 167 -11.37 0.19 2.07
N VAL A 168 -10.39 0.88 2.63
CA VAL A 168 -10.31 1.12 4.08
C VAL A 168 -10.07 2.59 4.37
N GLU A 169 -11.07 3.24 4.95
CA GLU A 169 -10.94 4.61 5.45
C GLU A 169 -10.18 4.62 6.78
N LEU A 170 -9.04 5.29 6.80
CA LEU A 170 -8.23 5.55 7.98
C LEU A 170 -8.88 6.65 8.82
N ARG A 171 -8.94 6.41 10.12
CA ARG A 171 -9.54 7.34 11.08
C ARG A 171 -8.46 8.09 11.85
N ARG A 172 -8.81 9.27 12.36
CA ARG A 172 -7.96 10.02 13.29
C ARG A 172 -7.88 9.26 14.61
N GLY A 173 -6.66 9.11 15.16
CA GLY A 173 -6.42 8.33 16.39
C GLY A 173 -6.38 6.81 16.22
N GLU A 174 -6.74 6.27 15.05
CA GLU A 174 -6.72 4.83 14.78
C GLU A 174 -5.28 4.32 14.59
N GLY A 175 -4.94 3.26 15.32
CA GLY A 175 -3.66 2.59 15.23
C GLY A 175 -3.53 1.68 14.00
N VAL A 176 -2.30 1.22 13.73
CA VAL A 176 -2.03 0.27 12.64
C VAL A 176 -2.78 -1.04 12.86
N GLU A 177 -2.79 -1.55 14.09
CA GLU A 177 -3.44 -2.82 14.44
C GLU A 177 -4.96 -2.78 14.23
N GLU A 178 -5.62 -1.71 14.67
CA GLU A 178 -7.05 -1.52 14.45
C GLU A 178 -7.39 -1.42 12.95
N THR A 179 -6.55 -0.72 12.18
CA THR A 179 -6.67 -0.65 10.71
C THR A 179 -6.56 -2.05 10.08
N VAL A 180 -5.57 -2.84 10.49
CA VAL A 180 -5.33 -4.19 9.97
C VAL A 180 -6.47 -5.13 10.34
N TRP A 181 -7.02 -4.99 11.55
CA TRP A 181 -8.17 -5.78 11.99
C TRP A 181 -9.42 -5.56 11.14
N ARG A 182 -9.57 -4.39 10.53
CA ARG A 182 -10.65 -4.11 9.57
C ARG A 182 -10.34 -4.64 8.17
N ILE A 183 -9.07 -4.75 7.79
CA ILE A 183 -8.63 -5.25 6.49
C ILE A 183 -8.79 -6.77 6.40
N VAL A 184 -8.32 -7.48 7.42
CA VAL A 184 -8.17 -8.95 7.45
C VAL A 184 -9.46 -9.73 7.11
N PRO A 185 -10.64 -9.41 7.68
CA PRO A 185 -11.87 -10.11 7.33
C PRO A 185 -12.23 -9.93 5.86
N SER A 186 -12.05 -8.69 5.36
CA SER A 186 -12.25 -8.34 3.95
C SER A 186 -11.19 -8.93 3.02
N LEU A 187 -10.12 -9.52 3.55
CA LEU A 187 -9.16 -10.30 2.76
C LEU A 187 -9.54 -11.76 2.67
N SER A 188 -10.40 -12.29 3.55
CA SER A 188 -10.65 -13.73 3.71
C SER A 188 -11.92 -14.25 3.02
N VAL A 189 -12.81 -13.34 2.61
CA VAL A 189 -14.06 -13.68 1.93
C VAL A 189 -13.80 -13.70 0.42
N GLY A 190 -13.50 -14.87 -0.15
CA GLY A 190 -13.25 -15.05 -1.59
C GLY A 190 -13.11 -16.51 -1.94
#